data_AF-A0A943JL89-F1
#
_entry.id   AF-A0A943JL89-F1
#
_cell.length_a   1.000
_cell.length_b   1.000
_cell.length_c   1.000
_cell.angle_alpha   90.00
_cell.angle_beta   90.00
_cell.angle_gamma   90.00
#
_symmetry.space_group_name_H-M   'P 1'
#
loop_
_entity.id
_entity.type
_entity.pdbx_description
1 polymer ?
#
loop_
_entity_poly.entity_id
_entity_poly.type
_entity_poly.pdbx_seq_one_letter_code
_entity_poly.pdbx_strand_id
1 'polypeptide(L)'
;MKRGLKVLIIVLVILVVLAVAILLVKHFTTNEVNNELTGNSISYDNADAIATMDVVIVRVDDTYLEVINKDDPNDVMRANIPDDDINEYKQNQEVRVYYNGMINEMYPGSFDKVSKIEILKDNSDVTIPEKALKLFYSSRNNVSVSNINVTQTGISFEIKDTNEYKYEYTNTYTLFKKNPEAEQVKAPSMPIVTGNTTSSYEGSGIPLWEEASKVSDVNSEDTVTSENIAEDTVRKICDWTNIYGKLESGEYDFSLTVEGFYIRIKFTVNENGEISNVTSDFM
;
A
#
# COMPACT_ATOMS: atom_id res chain seq x y z
N MET A 1 26.44 51.40 46.60
CA MET A 1 26.70 49.94 46.65
C MET A 1 28.17 49.68 46.29
N LYS A 2 28.97 49.14 47.22
CA LYS A 2 30.42 48.89 47.00
C LYS A 2 30.58 47.97 45.77
N ARG A 3 31.57 48.24 44.90
CA ARG A 3 31.81 47.47 43.65
C ARG A 3 31.79 45.95 43.88
N GLY A 4 32.34 45.47 45.01
CA GLY A 4 32.30 44.05 45.38
C GLY A 4 30.90 43.47 45.60
N LEU A 5 29.94 44.24 46.11
CA LEU A 5 28.56 43.77 46.33
C LEU A 5 27.79 43.64 45.01
N LYS A 6 28.10 44.48 44.00
CA LYS A 6 27.52 44.35 42.66
C LYS A 6 28.01 43.10 41.94
N VAL A 7 29.32 42.80 42.05
CA VAL A 7 29.90 41.59 41.46
C VAL A 7 29.35 40.34 42.13
N LEU A 8 29.21 40.34 43.46
CA LEU A 8 28.63 39.21 44.19
C LEU A 8 27.19 38.90 43.76
N ILE A 9 26.35 39.93 43.59
CA ILE A 9 24.96 39.74 43.13
C ILE A 9 24.92 39.18 41.71
N ILE A 10 25.77 39.66 40.80
CA ILE A 10 25.81 39.16 39.42
C ILE A 10 26.19 37.68 39.39
N VAL A 11 27.19 37.26 40.17
CA VAL A 11 27.60 35.85 40.27
C VAL A 11 26.47 34.99 40.83
N LEU A 12 25.73 35.51 41.82
CA LEU A 12 24.63 34.78 42.45
C LEU A 12 23.44 34.59 41.49
N VAL A 13 23.13 35.61 40.68
CA VAL A 13 22.10 35.51 39.63
C VAL A 13 22.48 34.48 38.56
N ILE A 14 23.75 34.46 38.12
CA ILE A 14 24.23 33.48 37.14
C ILE A 14 24.10 32.04 37.69
N LEU A 15 24.43 31.82 38.97
CA LEU A 15 24.27 30.51 39.60
C LEU A 15 22.82 30.05 39.70
N VAL A 16 21.89 30.97 39.97
CA VAL A 16 20.45 30.66 40.00
C VAL A 16 19.94 30.29 38.61
N VAL A 17 20.34 31.03 37.57
CA VAL A 17 19.96 30.72 36.18
C VAL A 17 20.50 29.35 35.75
N LEU A 18 21.74 29.02 36.10
CA LEU A 18 22.33 27.69 35.86
C LEU A 18 21.58 26.57 36.60
N ALA A 19 21.20 26.79 37.86
CA ALA A 19 20.45 25.81 38.64
C ALA A 19 19.04 25.55 38.05
N VAL A 20 18.35 26.60 37.59
CA VAL A 20 17.06 26.48 36.91
C VAL A 20 17.20 25.76 35.57
N ALA A 21 18.25 26.05 34.79
CA ALA A 21 18.50 25.35 33.53
C ALA A 21 18.76 23.84 33.75
N ILE A 22 19.53 23.47 34.78
CA ILE A 22 19.78 22.06 35.14
C ILE A 22 18.48 21.38 35.58
N LEU A 23 17.64 22.05 36.38
CA LEU A 23 16.35 21.53 36.80
C LEU A 23 15.38 21.34 35.63
N LEU A 24 15.36 22.28 34.67
CA LEU A 24 14.54 22.16 33.46
C LEU A 24 15.03 21.03 32.56
N VAL A 25 16.34 20.91 32.33
CA VAL A 25 16.92 19.78 31.57
C VAL A 25 16.51 18.47 32.23
N LYS A 26 16.65 18.35 33.56
CA LYS A 26 16.23 17.16 34.29
C LYS A 26 14.71 16.92 34.19
N HIS A 27 13.87 17.95 34.28
CA HIS A 27 12.42 17.81 34.14
C HIS A 27 12.02 17.36 32.72
N PHE A 28 12.72 17.82 31.68
CA PHE A 28 12.46 17.42 30.30
C PHE A 28 13.11 16.08 29.91
N THR A 29 14.25 15.69 30.50
CA THR A 29 14.87 14.36 30.25
C THR A 29 14.29 13.24 31.11
N THR A 30 13.64 13.54 32.24
CA THR A 30 12.97 12.51 33.07
C THR A 30 11.53 12.19 32.59
N ASN A 31 11.16 12.66 31.39
CA ASN A 31 9.95 12.21 30.68
C ASN A 31 10.26 11.23 29.54
N GLU A 32 11.48 10.67 29.48
CA GLU A 32 11.64 9.37 28.83
C GLU A 32 10.89 8.35 29.66
N VAL A 33 9.70 8.00 29.17
CA VAL A 33 8.92 6.85 29.62
C VAL A 33 9.87 5.65 29.57
N ASN A 34 10.28 5.17 30.74
CA ASN A 34 10.89 3.86 30.89
C ASN A 34 9.89 2.84 30.36
N ASN A 35 10.04 2.45 29.11
CA ASN A 35 9.33 1.32 28.54
C ASN A 35 10.02 0.05 29.05
N GLU A 36 9.83 -0.25 30.35
CA GLU A 36 10.02 -1.61 30.82
C GLU A 36 8.95 -2.46 30.12
N LEU A 37 9.40 -3.16 29.06
CA LEU A 37 8.73 -4.30 28.47
C LEU A 37 8.56 -5.39 29.55
N THR A 38 7.61 -5.17 30.44
CA THR A 38 6.97 -6.25 31.18
C THR A 38 6.00 -6.89 30.20
N GLY A 39 6.35 -8.08 29.73
CA GLY A 39 5.51 -8.93 28.88
C GLY A 39 4.29 -9.43 29.62
N ASN A 40 3.41 -8.51 30.03
CA ASN A 40 2.02 -8.79 30.32
C ASN A 40 1.23 -8.25 29.13
N SER A 41 0.73 -9.16 28.29
CA SER A 41 -0.35 -8.84 27.38
C SER A 41 -1.57 -8.46 28.22
N ILE A 42 -1.71 -7.16 28.48
CA ILE A 42 -2.94 -6.60 29.05
C ILE A 42 -3.98 -6.74 27.94
N SER A 43 -4.79 -7.80 28.03
CA SER A 43 -6.03 -7.88 27.28
C SER A 43 -6.94 -6.77 27.80
N TYR A 44 -7.05 -5.68 27.03
CA TYR A 44 -8.06 -4.66 27.30
C TYR A 44 -9.41 -5.19 26.80
N ASP A 45 -10.08 -5.97 27.62
CA ASP A 45 -11.52 -6.28 27.50
C ASP A 45 -12.40 -5.09 27.96
N ASN A 46 -11.89 -3.86 27.85
CA ASN A 46 -12.69 -2.68 28.10
C ASN A 46 -13.58 -2.43 26.89
N ALA A 47 -14.89 -2.56 27.10
CA ALA A 47 -15.94 -2.15 26.17
C ALA A 47 -16.04 -0.61 26.05
N ASP A 48 -15.35 0.13 26.92
CA ASP A 48 -15.37 1.59 26.95
C ASP A 48 -14.35 2.18 25.98
N ALA A 49 -14.76 3.17 25.18
CA ALA A 49 -13.83 3.92 24.35
C ALA A 49 -12.84 4.71 25.21
N ILE A 50 -11.57 4.66 24.82
CA ILE A 50 -10.49 5.42 25.45
C ILE A 50 -9.84 6.42 24.49
N ALA A 51 -10.21 6.37 23.20
CA ALA A 51 -9.75 7.28 22.17
C ALA A 51 -10.88 7.66 21.20
N THR A 52 -10.68 8.79 20.52
CA THR A 52 -11.59 9.28 19.49
C THR A 52 -10.82 9.79 18.28
N MET A 53 -11.37 9.62 17.08
CA MET A 53 -10.84 10.20 15.85
C MET A 53 -11.97 10.78 15.01
N ASP A 54 -11.77 12.00 14.49
CA ASP A 54 -12.68 12.62 13.55
C ASP A 54 -12.29 12.19 12.13
N VAL A 55 -13.26 11.66 11.40
CA VAL A 55 -13.06 11.06 10.08
C VAL A 55 -14.16 11.51 9.12
N VAL A 56 -13.92 11.34 7.82
CA VAL A 56 -14.91 11.60 6.77
C VAL A 56 -15.27 10.30 6.07
N ILE A 57 -16.56 10.03 5.94
CA ILE A 57 -17.06 8.82 5.30
C ILE A 57 -16.81 8.88 3.79
N VAL A 58 -16.05 7.92 3.28
CA VAL A 58 -15.84 7.74 1.84
C VAL A 58 -16.84 6.76 1.25
N ARG A 59 -17.03 5.60 1.88
CA ARG A 59 -17.99 4.57 1.47
C ARG A 59 -18.75 4.05 2.68
N VAL A 60 -20.02 3.76 2.49
CA VAL A 60 -20.90 3.14 3.48
C VAL A 60 -21.16 1.70 3.03
N ASP A 61 -20.81 0.74 3.88
CA ASP A 61 -21.18 -0.66 3.75
C ASP A 61 -22.14 -1.04 4.89
N ASP A 62 -22.77 -2.21 4.80
CA ASP A 62 -23.80 -2.65 5.76
C ASP A 62 -23.28 -2.78 7.20
N THR A 63 -22.01 -3.13 7.38
CA THR A 63 -21.41 -3.45 8.69
C THR A 63 -20.20 -2.59 9.04
N TYR A 64 -19.76 -1.72 8.14
CA TYR A 64 -18.60 -0.85 8.36
C TYR A 64 -18.65 0.39 7.46
N LEU A 65 -17.84 1.37 7.82
CA LEU A 65 -17.58 2.57 7.04
C LEU A 65 -16.13 2.53 6.57
N GLU A 66 -15.89 2.85 5.31
CA GLU A 66 -14.56 3.20 4.82
C GLU A 66 -14.41 4.71 4.90
N VAL A 67 -13.41 5.17 5.63
CA VAL A 67 -13.24 6.56 6.05
C VAL A 67 -11.84 7.05 5.79
N ILE A 68 -11.68 8.37 5.74
CA ILE A 68 -10.38 9.04 5.77
C ILE A 68 -10.23 9.83 7.07
N ASN A 69 -9.01 9.86 7.59
CA ASN A 69 -8.68 10.74 8.70
C ASN A 69 -8.87 12.20 8.25
N LYS A 70 -9.55 13.00 9.06
CA LYS A 70 -9.81 14.41 8.76
C LYS A 70 -8.52 15.25 8.74
N ASP A 71 -7.56 14.91 9.59
CA ASP A 71 -6.30 15.64 9.72
C ASP A 71 -5.25 15.18 8.69
N ASP A 72 -5.34 13.94 8.21
CA ASP A 72 -4.56 13.41 7.08
C ASP A 72 -5.46 12.63 6.12
N PRO A 73 -6.05 13.29 5.10
CA PRO A 73 -6.97 12.67 4.16
C PRO A 73 -6.41 11.47 3.38
N ASN A 74 -5.09 11.27 3.34
CA ASN A 74 -4.48 10.10 2.69
C ASN A 74 -4.48 8.86 3.59
N ASP A 75 -4.72 9.04 4.89
CA ASP A 75 -4.82 7.98 5.86
C ASP A 75 -6.24 7.39 5.83
N VAL A 76 -6.34 6.19 5.24
CA VAL A 76 -7.58 5.48 4.95
C VAL A 76 -7.79 4.37 5.96
N MET A 77 -9.00 4.29 6.52
CA MET A 77 -9.32 3.34 7.57
C MET A 77 -10.72 2.77 7.41
N ARG A 78 -10.94 1.62 8.04
CA ARG A 78 -12.24 1.00 8.26
C ARG A 78 -12.70 1.20 9.70
N ALA A 79 -13.93 1.65 9.86
CA ALA A 79 -14.63 1.68 11.15
C ALA A 79 -15.81 0.70 11.11
N ASN A 80 -15.77 -0.36 11.92
CA ASN A 80 -16.92 -1.26 12.04
C ASN A 80 -18.09 -0.53 12.72
N ILE A 81 -19.30 -0.72 12.20
CA ILE A 81 -20.53 -0.16 12.78
C ILE A 81 -20.92 -1.05 13.96
N PRO A 82 -21.08 -0.50 15.18
CA PRO A 82 -21.57 -1.27 16.32
C PRO A 82 -22.95 -1.89 16.05
N ASP A 83 -23.20 -3.11 16.55
CA ASP A 83 -24.46 -3.84 16.29
C ASP A 83 -25.72 -3.11 16.78
N ASP A 84 -25.59 -2.24 17.78
CA ASP A 84 -26.67 -1.43 18.36
C ASP A 84 -26.79 -0.02 17.72
N ASP A 85 -25.96 0.29 16.73
CA ASP A 85 -26.03 1.53 15.97
C ASP A 85 -27.22 1.52 15.01
N ILE A 86 -28.06 2.56 15.09
CA ILE A 86 -29.27 2.73 14.28
C ILE A 86 -29.16 3.91 13.30
N ASN A 87 -28.00 4.53 13.19
CA ASN A 87 -27.80 5.69 12.34
C ASN A 87 -27.76 5.30 10.86
N GLU A 88 -28.34 6.17 10.01
CA GLU A 88 -28.21 6.06 8.57
C GLU A 88 -27.03 6.93 8.09
N TYR A 89 -25.90 6.26 7.82
CA TYR A 89 -24.70 6.92 7.33
C TYR A 89 -24.77 7.25 5.83
N LYS A 90 -24.11 8.33 5.44
CA LYS A 90 -23.98 8.80 4.07
C LYS A 90 -22.55 9.18 3.76
N GLN A 91 -22.16 9.01 2.50
CA GLN A 91 -20.90 9.52 1.99
C GLN A 91 -20.76 11.02 2.27
N ASN A 92 -19.52 11.43 2.54
CA ASN A 92 -19.10 12.80 2.84
C ASN A 92 -19.59 13.38 4.19
N GLN A 93 -20.15 12.56 5.09
CA GLN A 93 -20.39 12.99 6.47
C GLN A 93 -19.09 13.04 7.28
N GLU A 94 -18.99 14.02 8.19
CA GLU A 94 -17.96 14.02 9.24
C GLU A 94 -18.51 13.25 10.44
N VAL A 95 -17.76 12.26 10.91
CA VAL A 95 -18.12 11.47 12.08
C VAL A 95 -16.97 11.38 13.07
N ARG A 96 -17.29 11.21 14.35
CA ARG A 96 -16.35 10.86 15.41
C ARG A 96 -16.46 9.38 15.72
N VAL A 97 -15.36 8.65 15.55
CA VAL A 97 -15.26 7.24 15.92
C VAL A 97 -14.71 7.15 17.34
N TYR A 98 -15.43 6.43 18.20
CA TYR A 98 -15.01 6.11 19.57
C TYR A 98 -14.51 4.67 19.61
N TYR A 99 -13.26 4.47 20.02
CA TYR A 99 -12.59 3.17 19.92
C TYR A 99 -11.63 2.93 21.10
N ASN A 100 -11.08 1.71 21.20
CA ASN A 100 -10.23 1.30 22.31
C ASN A 100 -8.77 1.83 22.23
N GLY A 101 -8.48 2.77 21.33
CA GLY A 101 -7.14 3.32 21.14
C GLY A 101 -6.20 2.49 20.26
N MET A 102 -6.62 1.30 19.79
CA MET A 102 -5.83 0.47 18.88
C MET A 102 -6.31 0.62 17.44
N ILE A 103 -5.34 0.69 16.52
CA ILE A 103 -5.56 0.62 15.07
C ILE A 103 -4.84 -0.64 14.58
N ASN A 104 -5.57 -1.53 13.91
CA ASN A 104 -4.95 -2.69 13.26
C ASN A 104 -4.26 -2.23 11.99
N GLU A 105 -2.94 -2.45 11.93
CA GLU A 105 -2.06 -2.07 10.82
C GLU A 105 -2.20 -3.05 9.62
N MET A 106 -3.40 -3.12 9.05
CA MET A 106 -3.63 -3.61 7.69
C MET A 106 -3.86 -2.43 6.75
N TYR A 107 -3.94 -2.66 5.43
CA TYR A 107 -4.27 -1.60 4.48
C TYR A 107 -5.58 -1.92 3.74
N PRO A 108 -6.63 -1.08 3.87
CA PRO A 108 -6.71 0.08 4.77
C PRO A 108 -6.60 -0.31 6.25
N GLY A 109 -6.20 0.64 7.11
CA GLY A 109 -6.14 0.42 8.55
C GLY A 109 -7.53 0.13 9.11
N SER A 110 -7.66 -0.38 10.33
CA SER A 110 -9.00 -0.47 10.96
C SER A 110 -8.98 -0.11 12.42
N PHE A 111 -9.98 0.65 12.87
CA PHE A 111 -10.22 0.89 14.28
C PHE A 111 -10.56 -0.43 14.98
N ASP A 112 -9.82 -0.77 16.03
CA ASP A 112 -10.16 -1.91 16.87
C ASP A 112 -11.23 -1.53 17.90
N LYS A 113 -12.15 -2.47 18.17
CA LYS A 113 -13.28 -2.32 19.12
C LYS A 113 -13.95 -0.93 19.08
N VAL A 114 -14.58 -0.59 17.96
CA VAL A 114 -15.43 0.60 17.85
C VAL A 114 -16.65 0.44 18.76
N SER A 115 -16.87 1.38 19.68
CA SER A 115 -18.00 1.35 20.62
C SER A 115 -19.11 2.34 20.30
N LYS A 116 -18.81 3.40 19.55
CA LYS A 116 -19.79 4.39 19.10
C LYS A 116 -19.25 5.12 17.86
N ILE A 117 -20.15 5.49 16.96
CA ILE A 117 -19.90 6.46 15.90
C ILE A 117 -20.90 7.60 16.08
N GLU A 118 -20.43 8.85 16.00
CA GLU A 118 -21.25 10.05 16.18
C GLU A 118 -21.15 10.95 14.95
N ILE A 119 -22.30 11.30 14.35
CA ILE A 119 -22.33 12.25 13.23
C ILE A 119 -22.08 13.66 13.75
N LEU A 120 -21.02 14.29 13.27
CA LEU A 120 -20.62 15.66 13.59
C LEU A 120 -21.15 16.67 12.58
N LYS A 121 -21.12 16.31 11.28
CA LYS A 121 -21.65 17.12 10.18
C LYS A 121 -22.23 16.24 9.08
N ASP A 122 -23.34 16.70 8.49
CA ASP A 122 -23.96 16.04 7.35
C ASP A 122 -23.16 16.13 6.05
N ASN A 123 -22.28 17.13 5.92
CA ASN A 123 -21.48 17.36 4.73
C ASN A 123 -20.14 17.98 5.12
N SER A 124 -19.04 17.31 4.80
CA SER A 124 -17.69 17.74 5.13
C SER A 124 -17.16 18.78 4.14
N ASP A 125 -16.36 19.71 4.66
CA ASP A 125 -15.55 20.63 3.87
C ASP A 125 -14.23 19.98 3.39
N VAL A 126 -13.88 18.79 3.91
CA VAL A 126 -12.69 18.04 3.51
C VAL A 126 -12.95 17.38 2.16
N THR A 127 -12.04 17.61 1.22
CA THR A 127 -12.08 16.93 -0.07
C THR A 127 -11.56 15.51 0.08
N ILE A 128 -12.39 14.51 -0.26
CA ILE A 128 -11.97 13.11 -0.31
C ILE A 128 -10.95 12.93 -1.45
N PRO A 129 -9.73 12.41 -1.17
CA PRO A 129 -8.76 12.20 -2.23
C PRO A 129 -9.22 11.15 -3.24
N GLU A 130 -8.91 11.38 -4.52
CA GLU A 130 -9.22 10.44 -5.59
C GLU A 130 -8.62 9.05 -5.35
N LYS A 131 -7.44 8.98 -4.73
CA LYS A 131 -6.81 7.71 -4.34
C LYS A 131 -7.68 6.89 -3.37
N ALA A 132 -8.36 7.54 -2.43
CA ALA A 132 -9.29 6.86 -1.53
C ALA A 132 -10.56 6.41 -2.28
N LEU A 133 -11.06 7.24 -3.20
CA LEU A 133 -12.19 6.87 -4.06
C LEU A 133 -11.85 5.67 -4.94
N LYS A 134 -10.69 5.66 -5.59
CA LYS A 134 -10.17 4.51 -6.36
C LYS A 134 -10.08 3.25 -5.49
N LEU A 135 -9.52 3.36 -4.29
CA LEU A 135 -9.37 2.22 -3.39
C LEU A 135 -10.72 1.55 -3.06
N PHE A 136 -11.77 2.35 -2.84
CA PHE A 136 -13.05 1.83 -2.35
C PHE A 136 -14.10 1.61 -3.45
N TYR A 137 -14.01 2.30 -4.59
CA TYR A 137 -15.02 2.21 -5.65
C TYR A 137 -14.51 1.54 -6.93
N SER A 138 -13.21 1.32 -7.07
CA SER A 138 -12.65 0.65 -8.25
C SER A 138 -12.44 -0.84 -8.00
N SER A 139 -12.70 -1.63 -9.03
CA SER A 139 -12.47 -3.07 -9.02
C SER A 139 -11.71 -3.50 -10.26
N ARG A 140 -10.72 -4.37 -10.06
CA ARG A 140 -10.03 -5.10 -11.13
C ARG A 140 -11.00 -5.90 -12.01
N ASN A 141 -12.16 -6.31 -11.49
CA ASN A 141 -13.16 -7.04 -12.27
C ASN A 141 -13.80 -6.21 -13.39
N ASN A 142 -13.71 -4.87 -13.28
CA ASN A 142 -14.18 -3.92 -14.29
C ASN A 142 -13.09 -3.56 -15.32
N VAL A 143 -11.92 -4.20 -15.22
CA VAL A 143 -10.80 -4.06 -16.15
C VAL A 143 -10.72 -5.31 -17.02
N SER A 144 -10.53 -5.11 -18.33
CA SER A 144 -10.30 -6.21 -19.27
C SER A 144 -9.17 -5.90 -20.24
N VAL A 145 -8.47 -6.94 -20.66
CA VAL A 145 -7.37 -6.84 -21.63
C VAL A 145 -7.77 -7.60 -22.89
N SER A 146 -7.63 -6.96 -24.05
CA SER A 146 -8.06 -7.51 -25.33
C SER A 146 -7.16 -7.06 -26.48
N ASN A 147 -7.45 -7.55 -27.69
CA ASN A 147 -6.73 -7.19 -28.91
C ASN A 147 -5.19 -7.36 -28.79
N ILE A 148 -4.79 -8.43 -28.10
CA ILE A 148 -3.39 -8.74 -27.84
C ILE A 148 -2.72 -9.23 -29.12
N ASN A 149 -1.70 -8.51 -29.57
CA ASN A 149 -0.84 -8.90 -30.67
C ASN A 149 0.62 -8.88 -30.19
N VAL A 150 1.26 -10.04 -30.20
CA VAL A 150 2.64 -10.23 -29.75
C VAL A 150 3.51 -10.54 -30.95
N THR A 151 4.73 -10.03 -30.93
CA THR A 151 5.81 -10.33 -31.87
C THR A 151 7.08 -10.68 -31.08
N GLN A 152 8.16 -11.07 -31.76
CA GLN A 152 9.44 -11.32 -31.07
C GLN A 152 10.11 -10.04 -30.54
N THR A 153 9.63 -8.86 -30.89
CA THR A 153 10.25 -7.57 -30.58
C THR A 153 9.35 -6.64 -29.78
N GLY A 154 8.09 -7.01 -29.59
CA GLY A 154 7.14 -6.18 -28.86
C GLY A 154 5.76 -6.79 -28.73
N ILE A 155 4.90 -6.06 -28.03
CA ILE A 155 3.50 -6.41 -27.81
C ILE A 155 2.62 -5.17 -27.96
N SER A 156 1.41 -5.37 -28.46
CA SER A 156 0.34 -4.38 -28.40
C SER A 156 -0.93 -5.00 -27.84
N PHE A 157 -1.67 -4.23 -27.04
CA PHE A 157 -2.91 -4.67 -26.41
C PHE A 157 -3.75 -3.47 -26.00
N GLU A 158 -5.03 -3.71 -25.74
CA GLU A 158 -5.98 -2.71 -25.30
C GLU A 158 -6.46 -3.04 -23.89
N ILE A 159 -6.44 -2.04 -23.02
CA ILE A 159 -6.94 -2.11 -21.66
C ILE A 159 -8.23 -1.30 -21.62
N LYS A 160 -9.33 -1.97 -21.31
CA LYS A 160 -10.63 -1.34 -21.09
C LYS A 160 -10.92 -1.29 -19.58
N ASP A 161 -11.06 -0.08 -19.05
CA ASP A 161 -11.36 0.20 -17.65
C ASP A 161 -12.71 0.90 -17.51
N THR A 162 -13.69 0.16 -17.02
CA THR A 162 -15.07 0.64 -16.84
C THR A 162 -15.36 1.15 -15.43
N ASN A 163 -14.34 1.28 -14.58
CA ASN A 163 -14.51 1.93 -13.28
C ASN A 163 -14.81 3.43 -13.48
N GLU A 164 -15.61 3.98 -12.57
CA GLU A 164 -15.83 5.43 -12.49
C GLU A 164 -14.50 6.14 -12.17
N TYR A 165 -13.74 5.60 -11.22
CA TYR A 165 -12.39 6.02 -10.90
C TYR A 165 -11.38 5.06 -11.54
N LYS A 166 -10.85 5.42 -12.72
CA LYS A 166 -9.98 4.55 -13.50
C LYS A 166 -8.60 4.39 -12.86
N TYR A 167 -8.00 3.21 -13.03
CA TYR A 167 -6.64 2.94 -12.58
C TYR A 167 -5.61 3.70 -13.42
N GLU A 168 -4.47 3.99 -12.81
CA GLU A 168 -3.31 4.49 -13.53
C GLU A 168 -2.51 3.33 -14.14
N TYR A 169 -2.45 3.31 -15.47
CA TYR A 169 -1.68 2.33 -16.23
C TYR A 169 -0.31 2.90 -16.57
N THR A 170 0.70 2.47 -15.81
CA THR A 170 2.08 2.94 -15.99
C THR A 170 2.64 2.54 -17.36
N ASN A 171 3.83 3.04 -17.67
CA ASN A 171 4.60 2.64 -18.86
C ASN A 171 5.72 1.66 -18.50
N THR A 172 5.78 1.20 -17.26
CA THR A 172 6.82 0.29 -16.80
C THR A 172 6.36 -1.14 -16.98
N TYR A 173 7.17 -1.93 -17.69
CA TYR A 173 6.98 -3.37 -17.80
C TYR A 173 8.29 -4.12 -17.57
N THR A 174 8.15 -5.40 -17.27
CA THR A 174 9.23 -6.39 -17.23
C THR A 174 8.83 -7.61 -18.06
N LEU A 175 9.78 -8.18 -18.80
CA LEU A 175 9.58 -9.43 -19.51
C LEU A 175 10.33 -10.55 -18.79
N PHE A 176 9.63 -11.62 -18.45
CA PHE A 176 10.22 -12.82 -17.87
C PHE A 176 10.27 -13.95 -18.87
N LYS A 177 11.34 -14.75 -18.84
CA LYS A 177 11.46 -16.03 -19.55
C LYS A 177 11.37 -17.16 -18.52
N LYS A 178 10.64 -18.21 -18.87
CA LYS A 178 10.54 -19.41 -18.03
C LYS A 178 11.89 -20.12 -17.99
N ASN A 179 12.37 -20.45 -16.80
CA ASN A 179 13.59 -21.24 -16.63
C ASN A 179 13.25 -22.73 -16.86
N PRO A 180 13.83 -23.41 -17.87
CA PRO A 180 13.57 -24.82 -18.13
C PRO A 180 14.19 -25.75 -17.07
N GLU A 181 15.18 -25.28 -16.31
CA GLU A 181 15.89 -26.02 -15.26
C GLU A 181 15.21 -25.88 -13.89
N ALA A 182 14.25 -24.95 -13.76
CA ALA A 182 13.46 -24.82 -12.54
C ALA A 182 12.55 -26.05 -12.38
N GLU A 183 12.96 -26.99 -11.53
CA GLU A 183 12.05 -28.03 -11.06
C GLU A 183 10.84 -27.35 -10.40
N GLN A 184 9.62 -27.82 -10.70
CA GLN A 184 8.45 -27.46 -9.89
C GLN A 184 8.65 -28.08 -8.50
N VAL A 185 9.34 -27.35 -7.61
CA VAL A 185 9.44 -27.75 -6.22
C VAL A 185 8.03 -27.62 -5.66
N LYS A 186 7.34 -28.76 -5.47
CA LYS A 186 6.15 -28.82 -4.62
C LYS A 186 6.55 -28.14 -3.31
N ALA A 187 5.81 -27.11 -2.92
CA ALA A 187 6.00 -26.49 -1.61
C ALA A 187 6.10 -27.62 -0.58
N PRO A 188 7.21 -27.71 0.19
CA PRO A 188 7.33 -28.76 1.18
C PRO A 188 6.13 -28.64 2.12
N SER A 189 5.50 -29.78 2.44
CA SER A 189 4.45 -29.85 3.44
C SER A 189 4.92 -29.08 4.68
N MET A 190 4.13 -28.09 5.12
CA MET A 190 4.49 -27.29 6.28
C MET A 190 4.86 -28.21 7.45
N PRO A 191 6.04 -28.05 8.07
CA PRO A 191 6.40 -28.86 9.21
C PRO A 191 5.35 -28.66 10.29
N ILE A 192 4.90 -29.76 10.89
CA ILE A 192 4.07 -29.72 12.09
C ILE A 192 4.93 -29.07 13.18
N VAL A 193 4.64 -27.81 13.51
CA VAL A 193 5.39 -27.05 14.52
C VAL A 193 5.04 -27.60 15.90
N THR A 194 5.82 -28.55 16.39
CA THR A 194 5.90 -28.86 17.83
C THR A 194 7.06 -28.08 18.43
N GLY A 195 6.73 -27.01 19.16
CA GLY A 195 7.55 -26.34 20.18
C GLY A 195 9.03 -26.06 19.87
N ASN A 196 9.37 -24.78 19.72
CA ASN A 196 10.74 -24.23 19.68
C ASN A 196 11.65 -24.75 18.57
N THR A 197 11.37 -24.36 17.33
CA THR A 197 12.42 -24.22 16.30
C THR A 197 12.26 -22.87 15.60
N THR A 198 13.37 -22.13 15.50
CA THR A 198 13.48 -20.91 14.70
C THR A 198 13.30 -21.29 13.23
N SER A 199 12.29 -20.75 12.53
CA SER A 199 12.12 -21.04 11.11
C SER A 199 13.17 -20.26 10.30
N SER A 200 14.25 -20.93 9.89
CA SER A 200 15.09 -20.44 8.80
C SER A 200 14.64 -21.12 7.51
N TYR A 201 13.78 -20.44 6.74
CA TYR A 201 13.51 -20.85 5.36
C TYR A 201 14.49 -20.12 4.45
N GLU A 202 15.63 -20.74 4.16
CA GLU A 202 16.44 -20.38 2.99
C GLU A 202 16.05 -21.32 1.85
N GLY A 203 14.98 -20.98 1.15
CA GLY A 203 14.58 -21.71 -0.05
C GLY A 203 15.56 -21.40 -1.19
N SER A 204 16.61 -22.21 -1.33
CA SER A 204 17.57 -22.17 -2.44
C SER A 204 16.99 -22.78 -3.73
N GLY A 205 15.81 -22.32 -4.16
CA GLY A 205 15.17 -22.78 -5.39
C GLY A 205 15.58 -21.93 -6.60
N ILE A 206 15.82 -22.57 -7.75
CA ILE A 206 15.94 -21.86 -9.03
C ILE A 206 14.55 -21.26 -9.35
N PRO A 207 14.45 -19.93 -9.58
CA PRO A 207 13.15 -19.30 -9.84
C PRO A 207 12.56 -19.80 -11.16
N LEU A 208 11.25 -20.10 -11.16
CA LEU A 208 10.53 -20.56 -12.35
C LEU A 208 10.54 -19.52 -13.49
N TRP A 209 10.56 -18.23 -13.12
CA TRP A 209 10.57 -17.10 -14.04
C TRP A 209 11.75 -16.20 -13.72
N GLU A 210 12.56 -15.92 -14.73
CA GLU A 210 13.70 -15.01 -14.64
C GLU A 210 13.48 -13.86 -15.60
N GLU A 211 13.92 -12.65 -15.23
CA GLU A 211 13.87 -11.54 -16.18
C GLU A 211 14.67 -11.91 -17.44
N ALA A 212 14.08 -11.67 -18.62
CA ALA A 212 14.72 -11.96 -19.89
C ALA A 212 16.04 -11.19 -20.02
N SER A 213 17.03 -11.81 -20.65
CA SER A 213 18.36 -11.22 -20.83
C SER A 213 18.27 -9.85 -21.49
N LYS A 214 18.79 -8.83 -20.80
CA LYS A 214 18.89 -7.46 -21.34
C LYS A 214 20.07 -7.32 -22.27
N VAL A 215 19.87 -6.59 -23.37
CA VAL A 215 20.92 -6.18 -24.32
C VAL A 215 21.34 -4.72 -24.13
N SER A 216 20.59 -3.94 -23.32
CA SER A 216 20.96 -2.58 -22.93
C SER A 216 20.30 -2.16 -21.61
N ASP A 217 20.69 -0.98 -21.10
CA ASP A 217 20.13 -0.35 -19.90
C ASP A 217 18.97 0.61 -20.19
N VAL A 218 18.32 0.50 -21.37
CA VAL A 218 17.14 1.30 -21.70
C VAL A 218 15.99 0.97 -20.73
N ASN A 219 15.33 2.01 -20.21
CA ASN A 219 14.17 1.84 -19.34
C ASN A 219 12.93 1.46 -20.15
N SER A 220 12.08 0.59 -19.61
CA SER A 220 10.84 0.18 -20.29
C SER A 220 9.85 1.32 -20.52
N GLU A 221 9.86 2.33 -19.66
CA GLU A 221 9.02 3.52 -19.84
C GLU A 221 9.29 4.28 -21.14
N ASP A 222 10.53 4.24 -21.64
CA ASP A 222 10.95 4.92 -22.87
C ASP A 222 10.54 4.15 -24.14
N THR A 223 10.03 2.93 -23.99
CA THR A 223 9.68 2.05 -25.12
C THR A 223 8.18 1.79 -25.24
N VAL A 224 7.37 2.40 -24.37
CA VAL A 224 5.91 2.28 -24.40
C VAL A 224 5.27 3.50 -25.04
N THR A 225 4.46 3.25 -26.06
CA THR A 225 3.50 4.24 -26.57
C THR A 225 2.13 3.95 -25.98
N SER A 226 1.47 5.00 -25.48
CA SER A 226 0.09 4.93 -24.99
C SER A 226 -0.82 5.79 -25.86
N GLU A 227 -1.94 5.22 -26.29
CA GLU A 227 -2.94 5.90 -27.13
C GLU A 227 -4.33 5.74 -26.48
N ASN A 228 -5.00 6.85 -26.19
CA ASN A 228 -6.41 6.81 -25.76
C ASN A 228 -7.28 6.60 -26.99
N ILE A 229 -7.87 5.41 -27.12
CA ILE A 229 -8.71 5.05 -28.28
C ILE A 229 -10.20 5.27 -27.99
N ALA A 230 -10.59 5.28 -26.71
CA ALA A 230 -11.91 5.66 -26.23
C ALA A 230 -11.79 6.27 -24.82
N GLU A 231 -12.91 6.77 -24.28
CA GLU A 231 -12.95 7.31 -22.91
C GLU A 231 -12.50 6.28 -21.87
N ASP A 232 -12.90 5.02 -22.03
CA ASP A 232 -12.67 3.90 -21.11
C ASP A 232 -11.58 2.93 -21.61
N THR A 233 -10.87 3.25 -22.70
CA THR A 233 -9.98 2.30 -23.34
C THR A 233 -8.66 2.95 -23.78
N VAL A 234 -7.55 2.38 -23.30
CA VAL A 234 -6.18 2.77 -23.68
C VAL A 234 -5.50 1.62 -24.42
N ARG A 235 -4.85 1.94 -25.54
CA ARG A 235 -3.95 1.03 -26.24
C ARG A 235 -2.52 1.24 -25.77
N LYS A 236 -1.84 0.14 -25.47
CA LYS A 236 -0.41 0.11 -25.15
C LYS A 236 0.33 -0.60 -26.28
N ILE A 237 1.45 -0.03 -26.70
CA ILE A 237 2.40 -0.62 -27.64
C ILE A 237 3.76 -0.58 -26.97
N CYS A 238 4.34 -1.74 -26.68
CA CYS A 238 5.63 -1.87 -26.01
C CYS A 238 6.64 -2.47 -27.00
N ASP A 239 7.72 -1.74 -27.29
CA ASP A 239 8.82 -2.21 -28.15
C ASP A 239 10.04 -2.55 -27.29
N TRP A 240 10.27 -3.83 -27.01
CA TRP A 240 11.41 -4.23 -26.21
C TRP A 240 12.68 -4.49 -27.03
N THR A 241 12.72 -4.17 -28.32
CA THR A 241 13.90 -4.45 -29.17
C THR A 241 15.18 -3.92 -28.55
N ASN A 242 15.15 -2.71 -28.00
CA ASN A 242 16.33 -2.10 -27.40
C ASN A 242 16.63 -2.62 -25.99
N ILE A 243 15.69 -3.30 -25.32
CA ILE A 243 15.86 -3.82 -23.95
C ILE A 243 16.25 -5.29 -23.98
N TYR A 244 15.48 -6.13 -24.66
CA TYR A 244 15.62 -7.59 -24.69
C TYR A 244 16.03 -8.14 -26.08
N GLY A 245 16.11 -7.29 -27.10
CA GLY A 245 16.37 -7.74 -28.47
C GLY A 245 15.21 -8.51 -29.07
N LYS A 246 15.53 -9.40 -30.02
CA LYS A 246 14.58 -10.33 -30.61
C LYS A 246 14.52 -11.59 -29.73
N LEU A 247 13.33 -11.93 -29.23
CA LEU A 247 13.14 -13.08 -28.35
C LEU A 247 13.45 -14.40 -29.04
N GLU A 248 14.23 -15.24 -28.36
CA GLU A 248 14.48 -16.64 -28.75
C GLU A 248 13.27 -17.52 -28.42
N SER A 249 13.32 -18.79 -28.84
CA SER A 249 12.29 -19.76 -28.46
C SER A 249 12.20 -19.91 -26.92
N GLY A 250 10.97 -20.10 -26.44
CA GLY A 250 10.68 -20.23 -25.01
C GLY A 250 9.28 -19.77 -24.62
N GLU A 251 8.96 -19.96 -23.33
CA GLU A 251 7.76 -19.41 -22.70
C GLU A 251 8.11 -18.09 -22.01
N TYR A 252 7.27 -17.08 -22.22
CA TYR A 252 7.47 -15.73 -21.71
C TYR A 252 6.24 -15.23 -20.94
N ASP A 253 6.49 -14.33 -20.01
CA ASP A 253 5.49 -13.65 -19.20
C ASP A 253 5.81 -12.17 -19.16
N PHE A 254 5.00 -11.39 -19.87
CA PHE A 254 5.06 -9.93 -19.88
C PHE A 254 4.26 -9.40 -18.71
N SER A 255 4.84 -8.52 -17.89
CA SER A 255 4.18 -7.90 -16.74
C SER A 255 4.19 -6.38 -16.88
N LEU A 256 3.02 -5.77 -17.04
CA LEU A 256 2.83 -4.32 -16.96
C LEU A 256 2.40 -3.93 -15.55
N THR A 257 3.09 -2.94 -14.97
CA THR A 257 2.73 -2.38 -13.67
C THR A 257 1.47 -1.51 -13.79
N VAL A 258 0.51 -1.75 -12.91
CA VAL A 258 -0.69 -0.94 -12.72
C VAL A 258 -0.78 -0.52 -11.25
N GLU A 259 -1.48 0.58 -10.97
CA GLU A 259 -1.78 0.96 -9.59
C GLU A 259 -2.48 -0.19 -8.82
N GLY A 260 -1.73 -0.84 -7.91
CA GLY A 260 -2.24 -1.88 -7.01
C GLY A 260 -2.25 -3.32 -7.56
N PHE A 261 -1.88 -3.57 -8.83
CA PHE A 261 -1.83 -4.91 -9.42
C PHE A 261 -0.97 -4.94 -10.70
N TYR A 262 -0.81 -6.12 -11.30
CA TYR A 262 -0.11 -6.31 -12.57
C TYR A 262 -1.03 -6.87 -13.64
N ILE A 263 -0.88 -6.39 -14.88
CA ILE A 263 -1.42 -7.07 -16.06
C ILE A 263 -0.33 -8.02 -16.56
N ARG A 264 -0.63 -9.33 -16.59
CA ARG A 264 0.29 -10.32 -17.11
C ARG A 264 -0.19 -10.90 -18.42
N ILE A 265 0.70 -11.01 -19.40
CA ILE A 265 0.43 -11.63 -20.68
C ILE A 265 1.47 -12.73 -20.93
N LYS A 266 1.01 -13.98 -20.91
CA LYS A 266 1.84 -15.15 -21.15
C LYS A 266 1.76 -15.56 -22.61
N PHE A 267 2.87 -15.97 -23.20
CA PHE A 267 2.94 -16.43 -24.57
C PHE A 267 4.14 -17.37 -24.81
N THR A 268 4.14 -18.08 -25.92
CA THR A 268 5.23 -18.97 -26.34
C THR A 268 5.79 -18.53 -27.68
N VAL A 269 7.12 -18.49 -27.79
CA VAL A 269 7.86 -18.31 -29.06
C VAL A 269 8.42 -19.68 -29.46
N ASN A 270 8.12 -20.15 -30.67
CA ASN A 270 8.70 -21.39 -31.20
C ASN A 270 10.06 -21.15 -31.87
N GLU A 271 10.72 -22.22 -32.34
CA GLU A 271 12.05 -22.14 -32.99
C GLU A 271 12.06 -21.30 -34.29
N ASN A 272 10.91 -21.17 -34.95
CA ASN A 272 10.75 -20.33 -36.15
C ASN A 272 10.41 -18.87 -35.81
N GLY A 273 10.23 -18.55 -34.52
CA GLY A 273 9.83 -17.22 -34.05
C GLY A 273 8.32 -16.96 -34.08
N GLU A 274 7.50 -17.98 -34.32
CA GLU A 274 6.04 -17.84 -34.31
C GLU A 274 5.50 -17.81 -32.88
N ILE A 275 4.50 -16.95 -32.66
CA ILE A 275 3.87 -16.75 -31.35
C ILE A 275 2.64 -17.66 -31.21
N SER A 276 2.48 -18.26 -30.03
CA SER A 276 1.31 -19.07 -29.66
C SER A 276 0.98 -18.94 -28.17
N ASN A 277 -0.14 -19.55 -27.75
CA ASN A 277 -0.57 -19.65 -26.35
C ASN A 277 -0.70 -18.31 -25.62
N VAL A 278 -1.14 -17.27 -26.33
CA VAL A 278 -1.31 -15.92 -25.77
C VAL A 278 -2.49 -15.94 -24.80
N THR A 279 -2.22 -15.64 -23.53
CA THR A 279 -3.23 -15.55 -22.46
C THR A 279 -2.93 -14.35 -21.59
N SER A 280 -3.97 -13.71 -21.06
CA SER A 280 -3.83 -12.60 -20.12
C SER A 280 -4.47 -12.94 -18.79
N ASP A 281 -3.80 -12.59 -17.70
CA ASP A 281 -4.33 -12.61 -16.36
C ASP A 281 -3.94 -11.34 -15.61
N PHE A 282 -4.43 -11.21 -14.39
CA PHE A 282 -4.08 -10.11 -13.52
C PHE A 282 -3.58 -10.69 -12.19
N MET A 283 -2.50 -10.11 -11.66
CA MET A 283 -1.87 -10.54 -10.40
C MET A 283 -1.92 -9.43 -9.36
#